data_AF-A0A166EBF7-F1
#
_entry.id   AF-A0A166EBF7-F1
#
_cell.length_a   1.000
_cell.length_b   1.000
_cell.length_c   1.000
_cell.angle_alpha   90.00
_cell.angle_beta   90.00
_cell.angle_gamma   90.00
#
_symmetry.space_group_name_H-M   'P 1'
#
loop_
_entity.id
_entity.type
_entity.pdbx_description
1 polymer ?
#
loop_
_entity_poly.entity_id
_entity_poly.type
_entity_poly.pdbx_seq_one_letter_code
_entity_poly.pdbx_strand_id
1 'polypeptide(L)'
;MKTIAIGADISSNDVSTSKSLIKNVENDLYKLKELGAIASGLTNVTGDDIVVSAFVKDEDLKKINAGIVEILTDNAENLGDLEGIASNPKDAGEGISYAEAKIRQNRYPDAIILGFDTYGGEDFVGDVANSTIKAAIGMDGLTDTSSLLENKSKKIPGVGYVSSETDDPVVIATVEDMDSVGVISSAMIGAALGNKNVYLVKKGTPAYVIPGSVILSATAFMNGNIIDLAIPFEERTRILGGY
;
A
#
# COMPACT_ATOMS: atom_id res chain seq x y z
N MET A 1 -8.36 14.81 9.14
CA MET A 1 -8.32 14.01 7.89
C MET A 1 -7.10 13.12 7.91
N LYS A 2 -7.15 12.02 7.18
CA LYS A 2 -6.09 11.02 7.05
C LYS A 2 -6.01 10.51 5.62
N THR A 3 -4.89 9.90 5.28
CA THR A 3 -4.82 8.95 4.18
C THR A 3 -4.92 7.56 4.76
N ILE A 4 -5.58 6.67 4.04
CA ILE A 4 -5.69 5.25 4.34
C ILE A 4 -5.26 4.44 3.12
N ALA A 5 -4.77 3.24 3.35
CA ALA A 5 -4.46 2.28 2.31
C ALA A 5 -4.82 0.88 2.81
N ILE A 6 -5.47 0.10 1.95
CA ILE A 6 -5.78 -1.32 2.18
C ILE A 6 -5.15 -2.11 1.04
N GLY A 7 -4.26 -3.04 1.39
CA GLY A 7 -3.69 -4.04 0.48
C GLY A 7 -4.42 -5.36 0.61
N ALA A 8 -4.56 -6.10 -0.48
CA ALA A 8 -5.11 -7.44 -0.48
C ALA A 8 -4.68 -8.24 -1.71
N ASP A 9 -4.40 -9.53 -1.50
CA ASP A 9 -4.48 -10.53 -2.56
C ASP A 9 -5.93 -11.00 -2.72
N ILE A 10 -6.48 -10.68 -3.91
CA ILE A 10 -7.78 -11.14 -4.37
C ILE A 10 -7.71 -11.69 -5.81
N SER A 11 -6.49 -11.99 -6.27
CA SER A 11 -6.27 -12.55 -7.59
C SER A 11 -6.46 -14.06 -7.58
N SER A 12 -6.79 -14.61 -8.73
CA SER A 12 -6.83 -16.07 -8.93
C SER A 12 -5.44 -16.69 -9.20
N ASN A 13 -4.37 -15.91 -9.05
CA ASN A 13 -3.03 -16.26 -9.51
C ASN A 13 -1.92 -15.59 -8.67
N ASP A 14 -1.07 -16.43 -8.10
CA ASP A 14 -0.01 -16.11 -7.14
C ASP A 14 1.22 -15.35 -7.70
N VAL A 15 1.14 -14.73 -8.88
CA VAL A 15 2.29 -14.01 -9.47
C VAL A 15 1.94 -12.72 -10.19
N SER A 16 0.66 -12.49 -10.48
CA SER A 16 0.24 -11.28 -11.20
C SER A 16 -1.26 -11.09 -11.14
N THR A 17 -1.67 -9.85 -10.88
CA THR A 17 -3.06 -9.43 -10.97
C THR A 17 -3.54 -9.38 -12.43
N SER A 18 -4.74 -9.88 -12.70
CA SER A 18 -5.32 -9.80 -14.05
C SER A 18 -5.69 -8.37 -14.45
N LYS A 19 -5.64 -8.07 -15.75
CA LYS A 19 -6.08 -6.77 -16.29
C LYS A 19 -7.57 -6.50 -16.04
N SER A 20 -8.39 -7.56 -16.00
CA SER A 20 -9.82 -7.45 -15.70
C SER A 20 -10.04 -7.02 -14.26
N LEU A 21 -9.35 -7.67 -13.31
CA LEU A 21 -9.43 -7.35 -11.89
C LEU A 21 -9.04 -5.89 -11.63
N ILE A 22 -7.87 -5.46 -12.11
CA ILE A 22 -7.40 -4.07 -12.03
C ILE A 22 -8.46 -3.10 -12.55
N LYS A 23 -8.95 -3.35 -13.78
CA LYS A 23 -9.92 -2.46 -14.44
C LYS A 23 -11.25 -2.40 -13.68
N ASN A 24 -11.73 -3.52 -13.15
CA ASN A 24 -13.01 -3.56 -12.46
C ASN A 24 -12.92 -2.82 -11.12
N VAL A 25 -11.85 -3.03 -10.35
CA VAL A 25 -11.57 -2.25 -9.14
C VAL A 25 -11.50 -0.76 -9.45
N GLU A 26 -10.72 -0.35 -10.46
CA GLU A 26 -10.63 1.06 -10.89
C GLU A 26 -11.99 1.66 -11.26
N ASN A 27 -12.84 0.91 -11.96
CA ASN A 27 -14.18 1.34 -12.35
C ASN A 27 -15.12 1.53 -11.16
N ASP A 28 -14.85 0.87 -10.02
CA ASP A 28 -15.70 0.93 -8.83
C ASP A 28 -15.23 1.96 -7.79
N LEU A 29 -14.03 2.52 -7.93
CA LEU A 29 -13.47 3.49 -6.98
C LEU A 29 -14.32 4.77 -6.84
N TYR A 30 -15.19 5.10 -7.80
CA TYR A 30 -16.11 6.23 -7.68
C TYR A 30 -17.09 6.06 -6.50
N LYS A 31 -17.45 4.81 -6.14
CA LYS A 31 -18.32 4.50 -5.00
C LYS A 31 -17.75 5.11 -3.71
N LEU A 32 -16.42 5.10 -3.54
CA LEU A 32 -15.77 5.69 -2.36
C LEU A 32 -15.98 7.20 -2.27
N LYS A 33 -16.02 7.90 -3.41
CA LYS A 33 -16.31 9.35 -3.44
C LYS A 33 -17.76 9.63 -3.03
N GLU A 34 -18.70 8.79 -3.45
CA GLU A 34 -20.10 8.87 -3.00
C GLU A 34 -20.24 8.59 -1.49
N LEU A 35 -19.36 7.75 -0.95
CA LEU A 35 -19.30 7.49 0.49
C LEU A 35 -18.66 8.65 1.29
N GLY A 36 -17.95 9.58 0.65
CA GLY A 36 -17.36 10.76 1.29
C GLY A 36 -15.84 10.88 1.16
N ALA A 37 -15.16 9.96 0.46
CA ALA A 37 -13.74 10.09 0.19
C ALA A 37 -13.46 11.35 -0.65
N ILE A 38 -12.39 12.05 -0.31
CA ILE A 38 -11.98 13.28 -1.00
C ILE A 38 -11.34 12.93 -2.34
N ALA A 39 -10.49 11.90 -2.33
CA ALA A 39 -10.04 11.18 -3.51
C ALA A 39 -9.74 9.73 -3.12
N SER A 40 -9.80 8.83 -4.10
CA SER A 40 -9.48 7.41 -3.98
C SER A 40 -8.73 6.93 -5.22
N GLY A 41 -7.98 5.85 -5.10
CA GLY A 41 -7.13 5.35 -6.16
C GLY A 41 -6.66 3.92 -5.91
N LEU A 42 -6.50 3.14 -7.00
CA LEU A 42 -5.73 1.90 -6.99
C LEU A 42 -4.25 2.28 -7.06
N THR A 43 -3.62 2.50 -5.91
CA THR A 43 -2.29 3.10 -5.82
C THR A 43 -1.20 2.14 -6.18
N ASN A 44 -1.32 0.88 -5.80
CA ASN A 44 -0.28 -0.12 -6.02
C ASN A 44 -0.91 -1.38 -6.61
N VAL A 45 -0.11 -2.05 -7.44
CA VAL A 45 -0.34 -3.40 -7.92
C VAL A 45 1.05 -4.03 -7.88
N THR A 46 1.28 -4.92 -6.94
CA THR A 46 2.59 -5.49 -6.62
C THR A 46 2.43 -7.00 -6.76
N GLY A 47 2.97 -7.60 -7.82
CA GLY A 47 2.65 -8.98 -8.14
C GLY A 47 1.15 -9.17 -8.32
N ASP A 48 0.53 -9.97 -7.45
CA ASP A 48 -0.90 -10.24 -7.39
C ASP A 48 -1.67 -9.38 -6.38
N ASP A 49 -0.98 -8.78 -5.42
CA ASP A 49 -1.55 -7.81 -4.50
C ASP A 49 -1.96 -6.50 -5.15
N ILE A 50 -3.08 -5.97 -4.67
CA ILE A 50 -3.55 -4.63 -5.01
C ILE A 50 -3.70 -3.77 -3.77
N VAL A 51 -3.41 -2.47 -3.91
CA VAL A 51 -3.62 -1.50 -2.83
C VAL A 51 -4.58 -0.41 -3.27
N VAL A 52 -5.70 -0.29 -2.55
CA VAL A 52 -6.64 0.83 -2.69
C VAL A 52 -6.38 1.84 -1.57
N SER A 53 -6.12 3.08 -1.95
CA SER A 53 -5.89 4.18 -1.01
C SER A 53 -6.93 5.28 -1.16
N ALA A 54 -7.19 6.01 -0.08
CA ALA A 54 -8.11 7.15 -0.08
C ALA A 54 -7.71 8.24 0.91
N PHE A 55 -8.02 9.49 0.55
CA PHE A 55 -7.99 10.61 1.48
C PHE A 55 -9.37 10.80 2.12
N VAL A 56 -9.43 10.75 3.44
CA VAL A 56 -10.68 10.66 4.19
C VAL A 56 -10.73 11.63 5.36
N LYS A 57 -11.93 12.07 5.72
CA LYS A 57 -12.17 12.71 7.01
C LYS A 57 -12.23 11.64 8.10
N ASP A 58 -11.89 12.02 9.32
CA ASP A 58 -11.89 11.09 10.46
C ASP A 58 -13.29 10.52 10.75
N GLU A 59 -14.34 11.31 10.49
CA GLU A 59 -15.75 10.90 10.65
C GLU A 59 -16.20 9.84 9.63
N ASP A 60 -15.61 9.84 8.43
CA ASP A 60 -15.95 8.90 7.35
C ASP A 60 -15.08 7.63 7.35
N LEU A 61 -14.04 7.58 8.19
CA LEU A 61 -13.01 6.53 8.19
C LEU A 61 -13.58 5.10 8.14
N LYS A 62 -14.50 4.78 9.06
CA LYS A 62 -15.11 3.44 9.14
C LYS A 62 -15.91 3.09 7.89
N LYS A 63 -16.63 4.07 7.34
CA LYS A 63 -17.48 3.91 6.18
C LYS A 63 -16.64 3.70 4.91
N ILE A 64 -15.54 4.44 4.76
CA ILE A 64 -14.65 4.30 3.61
C ILE A 64 -13.87 2.99 3.68
N ASN A 65 -13.34 2.59 4.85
CA ASN A 65 -12.68 1.29 5.00
C ASN A 65 -13.62 0.13 4.60
N ALA A 66 -14.85 0.15 5.10
CA ALA A 66 -15.86 -0.85 4.72
C ALA A 66 -16.17 -0.82 3.21
N GLY A 67 -16.28 0.37 2.62
CA GLY A 67 -16.50 0.53 1.18
C GLY A 67 -15.33 0.03 0.32
N ILE A 68 -14.09 0.17 0.78
CA ILE A 68 -12.93 -0.41 0.08
C ILE A 68 -13.02 -1.94 0.11
N VAL A 69 -13.30 -2.53 1.27
CA VAL A 69 -13.47 -3.99 1.40
C VAL A 69 -14.63 -4.51 0.56
N GLU A 70 -15.74 -3.77 0.46
CA GLU A 70 -16.86 -4.10 -0.43
C GLU A 70 -16.43 -4.10 -1.90
N ILE A 71 -15.69 -3.08 -2.36
CA ILE A 71 -15.14 -3.05 -3.72
C ILE A 71 -14.21 -4.24 -3.98
N LEU A 72 -13.31 -4.55 -3.03
CA LEU A 72 -12.42 -5.70 -3.16
C LEU A 72 -13.21 -7.00 -3.26
N THR A 73 -14.23 -7.17 -2.41
CA THR A 73 -15.09 -8.37 -2.39
C THR A 73 -15.89 -8.52 -3.69
N ASP A 74 -16.49 -7.44 -4.19
CA ASP A 74 -17.30 -7.45 -5.41
C ASP A 74 -16.49 -7.79 -6.67
N ASN A 75 -15.18 -7.51 -6.64
CA ASN A 75 -14.29 -7.65 -7.79
C ASN A 75 -13.32 -8.83 -7.68
N ALA A 76 -13.24 -9.46 -6.51
CA ALA A 76 -12.37 -10.59 -6.22
C ALA A 76 -12.50 -11.73 -7.24
N GLU A 77 -11.36 -12.17 -7.77
CA GLU A 77 -11.28 -13.41 -8.54
C GLU A 77 -11.19 -14.62 -7.61
N ASN A 78 -10.52 -14.41 -6.48
CA ASN A 78 -10.48 -15.27 -5.30
C ASN A 78 -10.68 -14.36 -4.08
N LEU A 79 -11.39 -14.83 -3.05
CA LEU A 79 -11.57 -14.04 -1.83
C LEU A 79 -10.24 -13.80 -1.11
N GLY A 80 -9.32 -14.77 -1.15
CA GLY A 80 -7.96 -14.64 -0.63
C GLY A 80 -7.95 -14.00 0.77
N ASP A 81 -7.23 -12.89 0.87
CA ASP A 81 -7.09 -12.09 2.09
C ASP A 81 -8.39 -11.63 2.76
N LEU A 82 -9.48 -11.56 2.00
CA LEU A 82 -10.78 -11.16 2.54
C LEU A 82 -11.34 -12.21 3.50
N GLU A 83 -10.95 -13.49 3.35
CA GLU A 83 -11.39 -14.58 4.23
C GLU A 83 -10.80 -14.49 5.64
N GLY A 84 -9.64 -13.82 5.79
CA GLY A 84 -8.99 -13.60 7.09
C GLY A 84 -9.70 -12.62 8.01
N ILE A 85 -10.64 -11.82 7.47
CA ILE A 85 -11.34 -10.78 8.22
C ILE A 85 -12.34 -11.40 9.19
N ALA A 86 -12.13 -11.19 10.48
CA ALA A 86 -13.02 -11.70 11.52
C ALA A 86 -13.60 -10.60 12.43
N SER A 87 -14.72 -10.91 13.08
CA SER A 87 -15.33 -10.03 14.09
C SER A 87 -14.61 -10.08 15.45
N ASN A 88 -13.79 -11.12 15.68
CA ASN A 88 -13.04 -11.37 16.90
C ASN A 88 -11.57 -11.63 16.56
N PRO A 89 -10.60 -11.02 17.28
CA PRO A 89 -9.17 -11.20 17.01
C PRO A 89 -8.68 -12.65 17.10
N LYS A 90 -9.38 -13.54 17.82
CA LYS A 90 -9.00 -14.96 17.92
C LYS A 90 -9.35 -15.80 16.69
N ASP A 91 -10.32 -15.32 15.92
CA ASP A 91 -10.83 -16.02 14.74
C ASP A 91 -10.28 -15.37 13.45
N ALA A 92 -9.47 -14.32 13.58
CA ALA A 92 -8.82 -13.64 12.47
C ALA A 92 -7.68 -14.50 11.93
N GLY A 93 -7.58 -14.60 10.60
CA GLY A 93 -6.48 -15.24 9.88
C GLY A 93 -5.59 -14.22 9.18
N GLU A 94 -4.67 -14.72 8.35
CA GLU A 94 -4.04 -13.97 7.27
C GLU A 94 -5.10 -13.27 6.44
N GLY A 95 -4.95 -11.96 6.26
CA GLY A 95 -5.93 -11.17 5.54
C GLY A 95 -5.45 -9.76 5.26
N ILE A 96 -6.35 -8.90 4.82
CA ILE A 96 -5.99 -7.58 4.25
C ILE A 96 -5.00 -6.77 5.10
N SER A 97 -4.04 -6.13 4.43
CA SER A 97 -3.17 -5.16 5.07
C SER A 97 -3.83 -3.79 5.17
N TYR A 98 -3.50 -3.02 6.21
CA TYR A 98 -4.10 -1.71 6.46
C TYR A 98 -3.08 -0.72 7.00
N ALA A 99 -3.07 0.49 6.45
CA ALA A 99 -2.29 1.61 6.98
C ALA A 99 -3.12 2.90 7.00
N GLU A 100 -2.79 3.77 7.95
CA GLU A 100 -3.32 5.12 8.02
C GLU A 100 -2.21 6.10 8.43
N ALA A 101 -2.26 7.32 7.93
CA ALA A 101 -1.37 8.41 8.31
C ALA A 101 -2.13 9.75 8.30
N LYS A 102 -1.80 10.66 9.21
CA LYS A 102 -2.43 11.98 9.26
C LYS A 102 -1.95 12.84 8.10
N ILE A 103 -2.87 13.57 7.48
CA ILE A 103 -2.51 14.55 6.45
C ILE A 103 -2.55 15.96 7.02
N ARG A 104 -1.77 16.85 6.41
CA ARG A 104 -1.78 18.27 6.76
C ARG A 104 -3.08 18.90 6.27
N GLN A 105 -3.84 19.52 7.17
CA GLN A 105 -5.23 19.93 6.91
C GLN A 105 -5.40 21.18 6.02
N ASN A 106 -4.34 21.96 5.76
CA ASN A 106 -4.44 23.29 5.15
C ASN A 106 -4.02 23.33 3.66
N ARG A 107 -3.91 22.18 2.98
CA ARG A 107 -3.49 22.06 1.57
C ARG A 107 -4.05 20.77 0.95
N TYR A 108 -3.88 20.62 -0.37
CA TYR A 108 -4.16 19.35 -1.03
C TYR A 108 -3.26 18.25 -0.43
N PRO A 109 -3.81 17.06 -0.16
CA PRO A 109 -3.04 15.99 0.44
C PRO A 109 -2.21 15.23 -0.58
N ASP A 110 -0.97 14.97 -0.21
CA ASP A 110 0.01 14.20 -0.97
C ASP A 110 0.57 13.09 -0.09
N ALA A 111 0.64 11.88 -0.64
CA ALA A 111 1.14 10.71 0.06
C ALA A 111 2.03 9.84 -0.83
N ILE A 112 2.98 9.17 -0.22
CA ILE A 112 3.77 8.08 -0.79
C ILE A 112 3.20 6.79 -0.21
N ILE A 113 2.84 5.85 -1.08
CA ILE A 113 2.29 4.54 -0.72
C ILE A 113 3.24 3.47 -1.25
N LEU A 114 3.71 2.61 -0.35
CA LEU A 114 4.45 1.41 -0.72
C LEU A 114 3.57 0.19 -0.46
N GLY A 115 3.36 -0.63 -1.48
CA GLY A 115 2.76 -1.95 -1.36
C GLY A 115 3.86 -2.99 -1.47
N PHE A 116 3.82 -3.99 -0.60
CA PHE A 116 4.73 -5.13 -0.60
C PHE A 116 3.94 -6.39 -0.94
N ASP A 117 4.63 -7.35 -1.54
CA ASP A 117 4.16 -8.71 -1.81
C ASP A 117 5.37 -9.64 -1.61
N THR A 118 5.13 -10.86 -1.13
CA THR A 118 6.17 -11.83 -0.82
C THR A 118 6.12 -13.08 -1.71
N TYR A 119 7.32 -13.61 -1.98
CA TYR A 119 7.45 -14.94 -2.59
C TYR A 119 8.46 -15.74 -1.77
N GLY A 120 8.03 -16.30 -0.65
CA GLY A 120 8.90 -16.95 0.33
C GLY A 120 9.69 -15.96 1.19
N GLY A 121 9.23 -14.71 1.31
CA GLY A 121 9.88 -13.62 2.04
C GLY A 121 9.14 -13.16 3.30
N GLU A 122 8.16 -13.95 3.73
CA GLU A 122 7.19 -13.66 4.80
C GLU A 122 7.90 -13.44 6.15
N ASP A 123 9.04 -14.10 6.37
CA ASP A 123 9.82 -14.01 7.60
C ASP A 123 10.56 -12.68 7.77
N PHE A 124 10.77 -11.90 6.69
CA PHE A 124 11.53 -10.64 6.74
C PHE A 124 10.81 -9.41 6.15
N VAL A 125 9.69 -9.57 5.44
CA VAL A 125 8.94 -8.45 4.84
C VAL A 125 8.52 -7.38 5.84
N GLY A 126 8.13 -7.77 7.06
CA GLY A 126 7.79 -6.82 8.12
C GLY A 126 8.95 -5.93 8.55
N ASP A 127 10.18 -6.46 8.55
CA ASP A 127 11.39 -5.70 8.84
C ASP A 127 11.74 -4.75 7.69
N VAL A 128 11.55 -5.18 6.43
CA VAL A 128 11.72 -4.34 5.24
C VAL A 128 10.75 -3.16 5.30
N ALA A 129 9.46 -3.40 5.49
CA ALA A 129 8.45 -2.35 5.59
C ALA A 129 8.74 -1.39 6.75
N ASN A 130 9.11 -1.91 7.94
CA ASN A 130 9.53 -1.08 9.07
C ASN A 130 10.80 -0.26 8.79
N SER A 131 11.74 -0.76 7.98
CA SER A 131 12.92 0.00 7.57
C SER A 131 12.54 1.22 6.72
N THR A 132 11.53 1.11 5.86
CA THR A 132 11.04 2.23 5.05
C THR A 132 10.38 3.32 5.90
N ILE A 133 9.58 2.93 6.90
CA ILE A 133 8.97 3.87 7.85
C ILE A 133 10.06 4.62 8.61
N LYS A 134 11.05 3.89 9.15
CA LYS A 134 12.17 4.48 9.90
C LYS A 134 13.02 5.43 9.05
N ALA A 135 13.15 5.16 7.76
CA ALA A 135 13.89 6.03 6.84
C ALA A 135 13.18 7.37 6.60
N ALA A 136 11.85 7.41 6.63
CA ALA A 136 11.08 8.65 6.48
C ALA A 136 11.04 9.48 7.77
N ILE A 137 10.94 8.83 8.94
CA ILE A 137 10.77 9.51 10.23
C ILE A 137 11.87 10.55 10.46
N GLY A 138 11.44 11.79 10.72
CA GLY A 138 12.34 12.91 11.03
C GLY A 138 12.93 13.63 9.81
N MET A 139 12.59 13.22 8.58
CA MET A 139 12.95 13.96 7.38
C MET A 139 12.18 15.28 7.28
N ASP A 140 12.85 16.32 6.77
CA ASP A 140 12.20 17.59 6.46
C ASP A 140 11.09 17.40 5.41
N GLY A 141 9.94 18.03 5.66
CA GLY A 141 8.79 17.94 4.78
C GLY A 141 7.96 16.66 4.93
N LEU A 142 8.26 15.79 5.91
CA LEU A 142 7.36 14.72 6.32
C LEU A 142 6.26 15.28 7.23
N THR A 143 5.00 14.93 6.97
CA THR A 143 3.87 15.23 7.87
C THR A 143 3.65 14.11 8.89
N ASP A 144 3.51 12.87 8.41
CA ASP A 144 3.24 11.68 9.23
C ASP A 144 3.54 10.41 8.44
N THR A 145 3.70 9.27 9.14
CA THR A 145 3.81 7.94 8.53
C THR A 145 2.76 6.99 9.08
N SER A 146 2.57 5.86 8.43
CA SER A 146 1.92 4.71 9.08
C SER A 146 2.71 4.29 10.32
N SER A 147 2.01 3.69 11.27
CA SER A 147 2.66 3.09 12.45
C SER A 147 3.57 1.93 12.02
N LEU A 148 4.61 1.68 12.81
CA LEU A 148 5.42 0.48 12.65
C LEU A 148 4.55 -0.77 12.73
N LEU A 149 4.88 -1.75 11.90
CA LEU A 149 4.26 -3.07 11.93
C LEU A 149 4.67 -3.79 13.21
N GLU A 150 3.68 -4.42 13.83
CA GLU A 150 3.84 -5.22 15.04
C GLU A 150 3.26 -6.61 14.77
N ASN A 151 3.91 -7.65 15.29
CA ASN A 151 3.43 -9.03 15.19
C ASN A 151 2.27 -9.25 16.18
N LYS A 152 1.10 -8.72 15.85
CA LYS A 152 -0.16 -8.88 16.60
C LYS A 152 -1.38 -8.66 15.71
N SER A 153 -2.51 -9.23 16.10
CA SER A 153 -3.80 -8.94 15.45
C SER A 153 -4.10 -7.44 15.43
N LYS A 154 -4.64 -6.99 14.30
CA LYS A 154 -4.96 -5.58 14.06
C LYS A 154 -6.45 -5.38 13.84
N LYS A 155 -7.03 -4.40 14.54
CA LYS A 155 -8.40 -3.96 14.30
C LYS A 155 -8.44 -2.89 13.21
N ILE A 156 -9.19 -3.13 12.15
CA ILE A 156 -9.43 -2.19 11.06
C ILE A 156 -10.78 -1.50 11.31
N PRO A 157 -10.82 -0.16 11.50
CA PRO A 157 -12.06 0.55 11.80
C PRO A 157 -13.12 0.33 10.72
N GLY A 158 -14.30 -0.15 11.12
CA GLY A 158 -15.42 -0.37 10.19
C GLY A 158 -15.41 -1.71 9.46
N VAL A 159 -14.34 -2.49 9.59
CA VAL A 159 -14.15 -3.77 8.88
C VAL A 159 -14.16 -4.94 9.88
N GLY A 160 -13.13 -5.06 10.71
CA GLY A 160 -12.96 -6.24 11.57
C GLY A 160 -11.57 -6.33 12.15
N TYR A 161 -11.12 -7.56 12.41
CA TYR A 161 -9.77 -7.91 12.82
C TYR A 161 -9.12 -8.76 11.74
N VAL A 162 -7.83 -8.54 11.53
CA VAL A 162 -6.91 -9.44 10.81
C VAL A 162 -5.86 -9.95 11.80
N SER A 163 -5.24 -11.09 11.52
CA SER A 163 -4.25 -11.71 12.40
C SER A 163 -2.88 -11.05 12.23
N SER A 164 -1.86 -11.64 12.85
CA SER A 164 -0.47 -11.26 12.63
C SER A 164 0.21 -12.04 11.50
N GLU A 165 -0.54 -12.93 10.84
CA GLU A 165 -0.08 -13.75 9.71
C GLU A 165 -0.15 -12.97 8.40
N THR A 166 -0.87 -11.84 8.33
CA THR A 166 -0.81 -10.91 7.19
C THR A 166 0.64 -10.51 6.89
N ASP A 167 1.10 -10.83 5.69
CA ASP A 167 2.48 -10.79 5.23
C ASP A 167 2.72 -9.86 4.04
N ASP A 168 1.68 -9.22 3.50
CA ASP A 168 1.80 -8.22 2.42
C ASP A 168 1.53 -6.79 2.92
N PRO A 169 2.47 -6.18 3.68
CA PRO A 169 2.24 -4.91 4.33
C PRO A 169 2.04 -3.78 3.33
N VAL A 170 1.28 -2.78 3.76
CA VAL A 170 1.19 -1.48 3.11
C VAL A 170 1.74 -0.40 4.03
N VAL A 171 2.53 0.52 3.47
CA VAL A 171 3.17 1.62 4.19
C VAL A 171 2.77 2.95 3.57
N ILE A 172 2.55 3.96 4.42
CA ILE A 172 2.21 5.31 3.99
C ILE A 172 3.18 6.32 4.60
N ALA A 173 3.64 7.28 3.80
CA ALA A 173 4.20 8.54 4.28
C ALA A 173 3.42 9.71 3.66
N THR A 174 3.00 10.66 4.48
CA THR A 174 2.34 11.88 4.02
C THR A 174 3.35 13.01 4.03
N VAL A 175 3.33 13.83 3.00
CA VAL A 175 4.31 14.90 2.85
C VAL A 175 3.66 16.26 3.04
N GLU A 176 4.47 17.21 3.45
CA GLU A 176 4.07 18.60 3.51
C GLU A 176 3.94 19.16 2.10
N ASP A 177 4.97 19.05 1.27
CA ASP A 177 5.01 19.67 -0.05
C ASP A 177 5.40 18.66 -1.13
N MET A 178 4.95 18.92 -2.36
CA MET A 178 5.29 18.11 -3.54
C MET A 178 6.81 18.02 -3.73
N ASP A 179 7.55 19.06 -3.40
CA ASP A 179 9.02 19.07 -3.49
C ASP A 179 9.67 18.02 -2.58
N SER A 180 9.01 17.63 -1.49
CA SER A 180 9.49 16.63 -0.53
C SER A 180 9.24 15.18 -1.00
N VAL A 181 8.31 14.96 -1.95
CA VAL A 181 7.96 13.62 -2.44
C VAL A 181 9.20 12.88 -2.94
N GLY A 182 10.02 13.54 -3.76
CA GLY A 182 11.19 12.89 -4.37
C GLY A 182 12.23 12.46 -3.34
N VAL A 183 12.50 13.28 -2.33
CA VAL A 183 13.52 12.99 -1.30
C VAL A 183 13.02 11.89 -0.35
N ILE A 184 11.78 12.02 0.15
CA ILE A 184 11.21 11.07 1.11
C ILE A 184 11.00 9.71 0.45
N SER A 185 10.41 9.67 -0.76
CA SER A 185 10.19 8.39 -1.46
C SER A 185 11.50 7.70 -1.80
N SER A 186 12.53 8.44 -2.23
CA SER A 186 13.85 7.86 -2.51
C SER A 186 14.51 7.27 -1.27
N ALA A 187 14.35 7.92 -0.09
CA ALA A 187 14.86 7.38 1.16
C ALA A 187 14.13 6.09 1.57
N MET A 188 12.79 6.08 1.45
CA MET A 188 11.98 4.90 1.77
C MET A 188 12.28 3.72 0.83
N ILE A 189 12.30 3.96 -0.48
CA ILE A 189 12.61 2.94 -1.49
C ILE A 189 14.07 2.46 -1.31
N GLY A 190 15.02 3.37 -1.11
CA GLY A 190 16.42 3.02 -0.88
C GLY A 190 16.62 2.19 0.39
N ALA A 191 15.88 2.49 1.46
CA ALA A 191 15.89 1.68 2.67
C ALA A 191 15.34 0.27 2.43
N ALA A 192 14.24 0.14 1.67
CA ALA A 192 13.71 -1.18 1.28
C ALA A 192 14.77 -1.98 0.51
N LEU A 193 15.34 -1.39 -0.55
CA LEU A 193 16.32 -2.03 -1.44
C LEU A 193 17.69 -2.27 -0.79
N GLY A 194 17.97 -1.64 0.34
CA GLY A 194 19.14 -1.95 1.15
C GLY A 194 19.06 -3.31 1.85
N ASN A 195 17.86 -3.89 1.96
CA ASN A 195 17.68 -5.24 2.46
C ASN A 195 17.97 -6.28 1.37
N LYS A 196 18.38 -7.47 1.79
CA LYS A 196 18.69 -8.56 0.87
C LYS A 196 17.41 -9.09 0.21
N ASN A 197 17.48 -9.45 -1.07
CA ASN A 197 16.40 -10.08 -1.85
C ASN A 197 15.11 -9.23 -1.91
N VAL A 198 15.24 -7.90 -1.94
CA VAL A 198 14.12 -6.98 -2.14
C VAL A 198 14.21 -6.35 -3.52
N TYR A 199 13.10 -6.36 -4.27
CA TYR A 199 13.06 -5.88 -5.65
C TYR A 199 11.95 -4.84 -5.86
N LEU A 200 12.32 -3.66 -6.33
CA LEU A 200 11.37 -2.65 -6.78
C LEU A 200 10.83 -3.04 -8.15
N VAL A 201 9.51 -3.07 -8.30
CA VAL A 201 8.82 -3.34 -9.56
C VAL A 201 7.93 -2.16 -9.94
N LYS A 202 7.70 -2.00 -11.25
CA LYS A 202 6.71 -1.05 -11.78
C LYS A 202 5.31 -1.56 -11.46
N LYS A 203 4.39 -0.64 -11.16
CA LYS A 203 2.99 -0.94 -10.83
C LYS A 203 2.37 -1.84 -11.91
N GLY A 204 1.82 -2.98 -11.49
CA GLY A 204 1.11 -3.92 -12.36
C GLY A 204 2.01 -4.81 -13.22
N THR A 205 3.31 -4.85 -12.92
CA THR A 205 4.22 -5.82 -13.53
C THR A 205 4.14 -7.14 -12.76
N PRO A 206 4.12 -8.30 -13.45
CA PRO A 206 4.18 -9.59 -12.79
C PRO A 206 5.41 -9.77 -11.88
N ALA A 207 5.25 -10.56 -10.83
CA ALA A 207 6.29 -11.00 -9.92
C ALA A 207 7.20 -12.05 -10.60
N TYR A 208 8.18 -11.61 -11.38
CA TYR A 208 9.22 -12.48 -11.93
C TYR A 208 10.47 -12.51 -11.05
N VAL A 209 10.31 -12.92 -9.79
CA VAL A 209 11.40 -12.95 -8.80
C VAL A 209 11.79 -14.37 -8.38
N ILE A 210 12.92 -14.49 -7.68
CA ILE A 210 13.43 -15.76 -7.15
C ILE A 210 12.72 -16.05 -5.82
N PRO A 211 12.28 -17.29 -5.53
CA PRO A 211 11.78 -17.64 -4.21
C PRO A 211 12.74 -17.24 -3.08
N GLY A 212 12.21 -16.81 -1.93
CA GLY A 212 12.99 -16.20 -0.85
C GLY A 212 13.16 -14.69 -1.00
N SER A 213 12.19 -14.01 -1.63
CA SER A 213 12.26 -12.59 -1.97
C SER A 213 11.01 -11.82 -1.56
N VAL A 214 11.17 -10.50 -1.49
CA VAL A 214 10.09 -9.53 -1.34
C VAL A 214 10.10 -8.62 -2.56
N ILE A 215 8.92 -8.31 -3.08
CA ILE A 215 8.76 -7.26 -4.08
C ILE A 215 8.05 -6.07 -3.46
N LEU A 216 8.34 -4.88 -3.99
CA LEU A 216 7.60 -3.68 -3.66
C LEU A 216 7.26 -2.88 -4.91
N SER A 217 6.09 -2.24 -4.89
CA SER A 217 5.77 -1.14 -5.79
C SER A 217 5.62 0.14 -4.99
N ALA A 218 5.95 1.27 -5.59
CA ALA A 218 5.98 2.56 -4.94
C ALA A 218 5.20 3.59 -5.75
N THR A 219 4.31 4.33 -5.08
CA THR A 219 3.43 5.28 -5.74
C THR A 219 3.38 6.59 -4.99
N ALA A 220 3.40 7.71 -5.70
CA ALA A 220 2.96 8.99 -5.18
C ALA A 220 1.47 9.18 -5.52
N PHE A 221 0.65 9.38 -4.50
CA PHE A 221 -0.77 9.70 -4.60
C PHE A 221 -0.97 11.18 -4.29
N MET A 222 -1.17 11.97 -5.34
CA MET A 222 -1.07 13.43 -5.28
C MET A 222 -2.20 14.09 -6.04
N ASN A 223 -3.00 14.91 -5.35
CA ASN A 223 -4.15 15.58 -5.95
C ASN A 223 -5.06 14.65 -6.79
N GLY A 224 -5.27 13.42 -6.30
CA GLY A 224 -6.06 12.39 -7.00
C GLY A 224 -5.33 11.67 -8.15
N ASN A 225 -4.10 12.04 -8.48
CA ASN A 225 -3.28 11.36 -9.48
C ASN A 225 -2.37 10.33 -8.82
N ILE A 226 -2.12 9.24 -9.55
CA ILE A 226 -1.32 8.10 -9.13
C ILE A 226 -0.08 8.06 -10.03
N ILE A 227 1.09 8.23 -9.43
CA ILE A 227 2.37 8.29 -10.15
C ILE A 227 3.23 7.13 -9.68
N ASP A 228 3.59 6.23 -10.59
CA ASP A 228 4.53 5.15 -10.33
C ASP A 228 5.95 5.71 -10.10
N LEU A 229 6.49 5.49 -8.90
CA LEU A 229 7.79 5.99 -8.47
C LEU A 229 8.94 5.06 -8.85
N ALA A 230 8.69 3.83 -9.30
CA ALA A 230 9.74 2.93 -9.76
C ALA A 230 10.50 3.51 -10.95
N ILE A 231 9.77 4.10 -11.90
CA ILE A 231 10.35 4.72 -13.11
C ILE A 231 11.34 5.86 -12.76
N PRO A 232 10.94 6.94 -12.06
CA PRO A 232 11.87 8.03 -11.74
C PRO A 232 12.99 7.59 -10.78
N PHE A 233 12.74 6.61 -9.91
CA PHE A 233 13.77 6.07 -9.02
C PHE A 233 14.87 5.34 -9.82
N GLU A 234 14.50 4.42 -10.71
CA GLU A 234 15.42 3.69 -11.59
C GLU A 234 16.25 4.65 -12.47
N GLU A 235 15.63 5.70 -12.99
CA GLU A 235 16.32 6.70 -13.82
C GLU A 235 17.37 7.49 -13.04
N ARG A 236 17.04 7.93 -11.82
CA ARG A 236 17.91 8.78 -11.00
C ARG A 236 19.00 8.04 -10.24
N THR A 237 18.80 6.76 -9.95
CA THR A 237 19.76 5.94 -9.19
C THR A 237 20.70 5.12 -10.07
N ARG A 238 20.59 5.23 -11.40
CA ARG A 238 21.48 4.56 -12.33
C ARG A 238 22.92 5.03 -12.14
N ILE A 239 23.77 4.16 -11.62
CA ILE A 239 25.18 4.48 -11.31
C ILE A 239 26.02 4.67 -12.59
N LEU A 240 25.59 4.14 -13.75
CA LEU A 240 26.22 4.34 -15.06
C LEU A 240 25.17 4.28 -16.18
N GLY A 241 24.80 5.43 -16.76
CA GLY A 241 23.99 5.50 -17.97
C GLY A 241 24.85 5.30 -19.22
N GLY A 242 24.90 4.07 -19.73
CA GLY A 242 25.43 3.84 -21.08
C GLY A 242 24.47 4.40 -22.11
N TYR A 243 24.99 5.26 -23.00
CA TYR A 243 24.36 5.66 -24.26
C TYR A 243 24.17 4.46 -25.19
#